data_AF-A0A5M3ML29-F1
#
_entry.id   AF-A0A5M3ML29-F1
#
_cell.length_a   1.000
_cell.length_b   1.000
_cell.length_c   1.000
_cell.angle_alpha   90.00
_cell.angle_beta   90.00
_cell.angle_gamma   90.00
#
_symmetry.space_group_name_H-M   'P 1'
#
loop_
_entity.id
_entity.type
_entity.pdbx_description
1 polymer ?
#
loop_
_entity_poly.entity_id
_entity_poly.type
_entity_poly.pdbx_seq_one_letter_code
_entity_poly.pdbx_strand_id
1 'polypeptide(L)'
;WLLGESGTGKSSVAHSISQQLNEQERLAATFFFSRRQERRNIPGHVFLDIAYQIGCQHPHAKEVIIQAIENDPGLLHSGHPLEEQFEKLVKEPLRALRFSWTKPRTIVLDALDECDPSYESQ
;
A
#
# COMPACT_ATOMS: atom_id res chain seq x y z
N TRP A 1 -15.17 2.10 2.23
CA TRP A 1 -15.30 0.71 2.67
C TRP A 1 -16.37 0.01 1.86
N LEU A 2 -16.09 -1.19 1.35
CA LEU A 2 -17.06 -2.06 0.70
C LEU A 2 -17.31 -3.25 1.64
N LEU A 3 -18.53 -3.36 2.18
CA LEU A 3 -18.91 -4.38 3.15
C LEU A 3 -19.87 -5.38 2.50
N GLY A 4 -19.76 -6.65 2.87
CA GLY A 4 -20.63 -7.71 2.37
C GLY A 4 -20.12 -9.10 2.75
N GLU A 5 -20.99 -10.09 2.69
CA GLU A 5 -20.68 -11.47 3.07
C GLU A 5 -19.58 -12.10 2.20
N SER A 6 -18.96 -13.17 2.68
CA SER A 6 -17.98 -13.92 1.88
C SER A 6 -18.65 -14.47 0.62
N GLY A 7 -17.94 -14.44 -0.51
CA GLY A 7 -18.47 -14.93 -1.79
C GLY A 7 -19.36 -13.95 -2.57
N THR A 8 -19.64 -12.75 -2.07
CA THR A 8 -20.47 -11.75 -2.79
C THR A 8 -19.73 -10.98 -3.89
N GLY A 9 -18.48 -11.35 -4.21
CA GLY A 9 -17.71 -10.74 -5.29
C GLY A 9 -17.03 -9.41 -4.96
N LYS A 10 -16.86 -9.05 -3.67
CA LYS A 10 -16.17 -7.82 -3.25
C LYS A 10 -14.78 -7.68 -3.87
N SER A 11 -13.97 -8.73 -3.82
CA SER A 11 -12.64 -8.76 -4.43
C SER A 11 -12.69 -8.55 -5.94
N SER A 12 -13.71 -9.10 -6.61
CA SER A 12 -13.94 -8.85 -8.04
C SER A 12 -14.25 -7.37 -8.30
N VAL A 13 -15.08 -6.74 -7.48
CA VAL A 13 -15.37 -5.30 -7.56
C VAL A 13 -14.11 -4.47 -7.28
N ALA A 14 -13.33 -4.81 -6.26
CA ALA A 14 -12.07 -4.12 -5.95
C ALA A 14 -11.08 -4.21 -7.12
N HIS A 15 -10.97 -5.37 -7.75
CA HIS A 15 -10.17 -5.56 -8.96
C HIS A 15 -10.67 -4.70 -10.13
N SER A 16 -11.96 -4.73 -10.44
CA SER A 16 -12.53 -3.93 -11.53
C SER A 16 -12.35 -2.42 -11.30
N ILE A 17 -12.57 -1.94 -10.08
CA ILE A 17 -12.34 -0.54 -9.72
C ILE A 17 -10.87 -0.18 -9.88
N SER A 18 -9.95 -1.06 -9.47
CA SER A 18 -8.51 -0.83 -9.62
C SER A 18 -8.11 -0.68 -11.09
N GLN A 19 -8.64 -1.54 -11.98
CA GLN A 19 -8.42 -1.45 -13.42
C GLN A 19 -8.93 -0.12 -13.98
N GLN A 20 -10.16 0.25 -13.64
CA GLN A 20 -10.77 1.51 -14.09
C GLN A 20 -9.97 2.74 -13.61
N LEU A 21 -9.51 2.73 -12.35
CA LEU A 21 -8.68 3.81 -11.81
C LEU A 21 -7.32 3.89 -12.51
N ASN A 22 -6.74 2.74 -12.88
CA ASN A 22 -5.47 2.70 -13.61
C ASN A 22 -5.62 3.34 -14.99
N GLU A 23 -6.66 2.97 -15.73
CA GLU A 23 -6.98 3.56 -17.05
C GLU A 23 -7.21 5.07 -16.99
N GLN A 24 -7.71 5.58 -15.87
CA GLN A 24 -7.96 7.00 -15.65
C GLN A 24 -6.72 7.77 -15.16
N GLU A 25 -5.59 7.09 -14.96
CA GLU A 25 -4.40 7.62 -14.28
C GLU A 25 -4.75 8.16 -12.89
N ARG A 26 -5.55 7.41 -12.14
CA ARG A 26 -6.02 7.76 -10.79
C ARG A 26 -5.66 6.70 -9.75
N LEU A 27 -5.18 5.54 -10.16
CA LEU A 27 -4.63 4.55 -9.25
C LEU A 27 -3.26 5.03 -8.75
N ALA A 28 -3.01 4.93 -7.44
CA ALA A 28 -1.69 5.12 -6.84
C ALA A 28 -1.04 3.79 -6.47
N ALA A 29 -1.81 2.87 -5.88
CA ALA A 29 -1.33 1.53 -5.55
C ALA A 29 -2.52 0.58 -5.31
N THR A 30 -2.23 -0.72 -5.32
CA THR A 30 -3.16 -1.77 -4.93
C THR A 30 -2.49 -2.75 -3.96
N PHE A 31 -3.27 -3.31 -3.05
CA PHE A 31 -2.84 -4.48 -2.27
C PHE A 31 -4.05 -5.37 -1.98
N PHE A 32 -3.91 -6.66 -2.27
CA PHE A 32 -4.96 -7.65 -2.07
C PHE A 32 -4.46 -8.64 -1.03
N PHE A 33 -4.96 -8.52 0.20
CA PHE A 33 -4.55 -9.39 1.29
C PHE A 33 -4.92 -10.85 0.99
N SER A 34 -4.13 -11.78 1.53
CA SER A 34 -4.45 -13.21 1.43
C SER A 34 -3.80 -14.02 2.54
N ARG A 35 -4.60 -14.76 3.31
CA ARG A 35 -4.09 -15.71 4.32
C ARG A 35 -3.28 -16.87 3.73
N ARG A 36 -3.47 -17.14 2.44
CA ARG A 36 -2.83 -18.28 1.74
C ARG A 36 -1.43 -17.94 1.20
N GLN A 37 -1.00 -16.69 1.29
CA GLN A 37 0.28 -16.23 0.77
C GLN A 37 1.06 -15.58 1.90
N GLU A 38 2.19 -16.18 2.27
CA GLU A 38 3.02 -15.82 3.44
C GLU A 38 3.55 -14.37 3.45
N ARG A 39 3.34 -13.61 2.37
CA ARG A 39 3.68 -12.19 2.29
C ARG A 39 2.48 -11.24 2.28
N ARG A 40 1.27 -11.75 2.02
CA ARG A 40 0.05 -10.93 1.86
C ARG A 40 -0.83 -10.89 3.11
N ASN A 41 -0.34 -11.42 4.21
CA ASN A 41 -0.95 -11.35 5.53
C ASN A 41 -0.10 -10.55 6.54
N ILE A 42 1.14 -10.15 6.18
CA ILE A 42 2.04 -9.40 7.06
C ILE A 42 1.84 -7.89 6.84
N PRO A 43 1.46 -7.10 7.86
CA PRO A 43 1.13 -5.68 7.68
C PRO A 43 2.27 -4.86 7.07
N GLY A 44 3.52 -5.08 7.49
CA GLY A 44 4.67 -4.32 6.98
C GLY A 44 4.91 -4.49 5.48
N HIS A 45 4.55 -5.65 4.91
CA HIS A 45 4.67 -5.89 3.47
C HIS A 45 3.70 -5.05 2.64
N VAL A 46 2.56 -4.67 3.22
CA VAL A 46 1.58 -3.78 2.57
C VAL A 46 2.23 -2.43 2.27
N PHE A 47 2.96 -1.87 3.23
CA PHE A 47 3.63 -0.58 3.07
C PHE A 47 4.79 -0.66 2.09
N LEU A 48 5.56 -1.76 2.11
CA LEU A 48 6.62 -1.99 1.12
C LEU A 48 6.07 -2.08 -0.30
N ASP A 49 4.99 -2.85 -0.51
CA ASP A 49 4.37 -3.00 -1.83
C ASP A 49 3.73 -1.70 -2.33
N ILE A 50 3.12 -0.92 -1.43
CA ILE A 50 2.59 0.41 -1.76
C ILE A 50 3.72 1.36 -2.13
N ALA A 51 4.79 1.41 -1.35
CA ALA A 51 5.95 2.26 -1.61
C ALA A 51 6.59 1.93 -2.95
N TYR A 52 6.80 0.65 -3.23
CA TYR A 52 7.31 0.18 -4.52
C TYR A 52 6.44 0.67 -5.69
N GLN A 53 5.12 0.47 -5.62
CA GLN A 53 4.19 0.89 -6.67
C GLN A 53 4.21 2.42 -6.89
N ILE A 54 4.23 3.21 -5.83
CA ILE A 54 4.29 4.67 -5.92
C ILE A 54 5.64 5.13 -6.51
N GLY A 55 6.75 4.54 -6.05
CA GLY A 55 8.10 4.85 -6.54
C GLY A 55 8.30 4.48 -8.01
N CYS A 56 7.67 3.42 -8.49
CA CYS A 56 7.67 3.07 -9.93
C CYS A 56 6.95 4.11 -10.79
N GLN A 57 5.96 4.82 -10.24
CA GLN A 57 5.17 5.80 -10.97
C GLN A 57 5.76 7.21 -10.91
N HIS A 58 6.49 7.55 -9.85
CA HIS A 58 6.97 8.92 -9.62
C HIS A 58 8.44 8.98 -9.19
N PRO A 59 9.32 9.60 -10.00
CA PRO A 59 10.74 9.76 -9.67
C PRO A 59 10.98 10.46 -8.32
N HIS A 60 10.20 11.50 -8.00
CA HIS A 60 10.38 12.22 -6.75
C HIS A 60 10.00 11.37 -5.52
N ALA A 61 8.93 10.58 -5.60
CA ALA A 61 8.61 9.65 -4.52
C ALA A 61 9.65 8.54 -4.41
N LYS A 62 10.18 8.05 -5.54
CA LYS A 62 11.28 7.07 -5.56
C LYS A 62 12.50 7.59 -4.81
N GLU A 63 12.90 8.84 -5.03
CA GLU A 63 14.01 9.47 -4.31
C GLU A 63 13.75 9.53 -2.80
N VAL A 64 12.56 9.96 -2.38
CA VAL A 64 12.18 10.02 -0.96
C VAL A 64 12.22 8.63 -0.32
N ILE A 65 11.69 7.61 -1.00
CA ILE A 65 11.69 6.22 -0.53
C ILE A 65 13.11 5.68 -0.41
N ILE A 66 13.96 5.89 -1.42
CA ILE A 66 15.36 5.45 -1.40
C ILE A 66 16.09 6.09 -0.23
N GLN A 67 15.95 7.40 -0.04
CA GLN A 67 16.58 8.11 1.07
C GLN A 67 16.09 7.60 2.43
N ALA A 68 14.81 7.30 2.57
CA ALA A 68 14.27 6.73 3.80
C ALA A 68 14.92 5.37 4.11
N ILE A 69 15.02 4.47 3.11
CA ILE A 69 15.64 3.15 3.27
C ILE A 69 17.16 3.24 3.50
N GLU A 70 17.85 4.19 2.86
CA GLU A 70 19.28 4.41 3.08
C GLU A 70 19.58 4.91 4.50
N ASN A 71 18.73 5.79 5.03
CA ASN A 71 18.84 6.30 6.40
C ASN A 71 18.49 5.24 7.44
N ASP A 72 17.49 4.40 7.14
CA ASP A 72 17.06 3.31 8.00
C ASP A 72 16.71 2.04 7.19
N PRO A 73 17.68 1.13 7.02
CA PRO A 73 17.44 -0.17 6.40
C PRO A 73 16.47 -1.07 7.18
N GLY A 74 16.21 -0.75 8.46
CA GLY A 74 15.22 -1.41 9.31
C GLY A 74 13.82 -1.39 8.69
N LEU A 75 13.48 -0.34 7.94
CA LEU A 75 12.21 -0.17 7.24
C LEU A 75 11.85 -1.34 6.31
N LEU A 76 12.82 -2.12 5.83
CA LEU A 76 12.58 -3.30 4.97
C LEU A 76 12.19 -4.57 5.74
N HIS A 77 12.29 -4.56 7.08
CA HIS A 77 12.07 -5.73 7.91
C HIS A 77 10.65 -5.75 8.49
N SER A 78 10.04 -6.94 8.55
CA SER A 78 8.67 -7.12 9.08
C SER A 78 8.53 -6.87 10.59
N GLY A 79 9.64 -6.80 11.33
CA GLY A 79 9.66 -6.49 12.77
C GLY A 79 9.85 -5.00 13.08
N HIS A 80 9.91 -4.14 12.07
CA HIS A 80 10.00 -2.70 12.26
C HIS A 80 8.66 -2.12 12.73
N PRO A 81 8.65 -1.06 13.57
CA PRO A 81 7.42 -0.35 13.91
C PRO A 81 6.58 0.01 12.69
N LEU A 82 5.33 -0.45 12.65
CA LEU A 82 4.42 -0.27 11.53
C LEU A 82 4.08 1.20 11.29
N GLU A 83 3.95 1.98 12.36
CA GLU A 83 3.72 3.43 12.27
C GLU A 83 4.87 4.13 11.54
N GLU A 84 6.11 3.75 11.84
CA GLU A 84 7.28 4.34 11.19
C GLU A 84 7.42 3.86 9.75
N GLN A 85 7.17 2.58 9.46
CA GLN A 85 7.10 2.10 8.07
C GLN A 85 6.05 2.86 7.27
N PHE A 86 4.85 3.05 7.83
CA PHE A 86 3.78 3.80 7.16
C PHE A 86 4.17 5.27 6.95
N GLU A 87 4.74 5.94 7.96
CA GLU A 87 5.14 7.33 7.86
C GLU A 87 6.21 7.50 6.76
N LYS A 88 7.27 6.70 6.82
CA LYS A 88 8.46 6.84 5.97
C LYS A 88 8.26 6.31 4.55
N LEU A 89 7.56 5.19 4.38
CA LEU A 89 7.44 4.54 3.08
C LEU A 89 6.17 4.91 2.32
N VAL A 90 5.14 5.43 3.00
CA VAL A 90 3.87 5.77 2.36
C VAL A 90 3.54 7.25 2.50
N LYS A 91 3.45 7.77 3.74
CA LYS A 91 2.93 9.11 3.98
C LYS A 91 3.87 10.22 3.53
N GLU A 92 5.15 10.13 3.84
CA GLU A 92 6.17 11.10 3.39
C GLU A 92 6.30 11.13 1.85
N PRO A 93 6.44 10.00 1.14
CA PRO A 93 6.44 9.98 -0.32
C PRO A 93 5.17 10.57 -0.94
N LEU A 94 3.99 10.27 -0.40
CA LEU A 94 2.73 10.85 -0.87
C LEU A 94 2.65 12.36 -0.65
N ARG A 95 3.17 12.86 0.48
CA ARG A 95 3.27 14.30 0.76
C ARG A 95 4.19 15.00 -0.23
N ALA A 96 5.30 14.38 -0.60
CA ALA A 96 6.21 14.91 -1.61
C ALA A 96 5.52 15.04 -2.99
N LEU A 97 4.54 14.19 -3.28
CA LEU A 97 3.73 14.25 -4.50
C LEU A 97 2.51 15.18 -4.42
N ARG A 98 2.27 15.87 -3.30
CA ARG A 98 1.05 16.68 -3.08
C ARG A 98 0.73 17.64 -4.21
N PHE A 99 1.75 18.23 -4.83
CA PHE A 99 1.61 19.18 -5.94
C PHE A 99 1.91 18.56 -7.32
N SER A 100 2.33 17.30 -7.36
CA SER A 100 2.65 16.58 -8.60
C SER A 100 1.41 15.96 -9.25
N TRP A 101 0.33 15.76 -8.49
CA TRP A 101 -0.90 15.16 -9.00
C TRP A 101 -1.95 16.19 -9.38
N THR A 102 -2.35 16.16 -10.64
CA THR A 102 -3.44 16.99 -11.19
C THR A 102 -4.83 16.41 -10.93
N LYS A 103 -4.90 15.14 -10.50
CA LYS A 103 -6.14 14.42 -10.20
C LYS A 103 -6.03 13.72 -8.84
N PRO A 104 -7.14 13.54 -8.10
CA PRO A 104 -7.15 12.72 -6.91
C PRO A 104 -6.71 11.28 -7.22
N ARG A 105 -5.76 10.77 -6.44
CA ARG A 105 -5.29 9.39 -6.51
C ARG A 105 -5.96 8.51 -5.47
N THR A 106 -6.00 7.20 -5.75
CA THR A 106 -6.65 6.21 -4.90
C THR A 106 -5.73 5.01 -4.69
N ILE A 107 -5.63 4.56 -3.44
CA ILE A 107 -5.04 3.28 -3.07
C ILE A 107 -6.20 2.33 -2.81
N VAL A 108 -6.18 1.15 -3.44
CA VAL A 108 -7.21 0.12 -3.24
C VAL A 108 -6.63 -1.00 -2.37
N LEU A 109 -7.28 -1.24 -1.24
CA LEU A 109 -6.97 -2.34 -0.34
C LEU A 109 -8.18 -3.28 -0.30
N ASP A 110 -7.94 -4.57 -0.54
CA ASP A 110 -8.98 -5.60 -0.51
C ASP A 110 -8.65 -6.68 0.51
N ALA A 111 -9.70 -7.25 1.13
CA ALA A 111 -9.61 -8.30 2.14
C ALA A 111 -8.74 -7.93 3.36
N LEU A 112 -8.77 -6.68 3.83
CA LEU A 112 -7.96 -6.21 4.98
C LEU A 112 -8.12 -7.09 6.24
N ASP A 113 -9.27 -7.74 6.42
CA ASP A 113 -9.56 -8.71 7.49
C ASP A 113 -8.79 -10.05 7.37
N GLU A 114 -8.09 -10.25 6.26
CA GLU A 114 -7.14 -11.33 6.05
C GLU A 114 -5.71 -11.00 6.51
N CYS A 115 -5.48 -9.77 7.01
CA CYS A 115 -4.25 -9.40 7.69
C CYS A 115 -4.07 -10.21 9.00
N ASP A 116 -2.83 -10.56 9.34
CA ASP A 116 -2.52 -11.31 10.55
C ASP A 116 -2.71 -10.44 11.80
N PRO A 117 -3.69 -10.77 12.68
CA PRO A 117 -4.00 -9.95 13.84
C PRO A 117 -2.92 -10.01 14.94
N SER A 118 -1.96 -10.93 14.87
CA SER A 118 -0.88 -11.03 15.86
C SER A 118 0.03 -9.79 15.88
N TYR A 119 -0.05 -8.94 14.86
CA TYR A 119 0.67 -7.66 14.74
C TYR A 119 -0.09 -6.45 15.30
N GLU A 120 -1.33 -6.60 15.80
CA GLU A 120 -2.06 -5.51 16.47
C GLU A 120 -1.58 -5.25 17.91
N SER A 121 -0.76 -6.14 18.47
CA SER A 121 -0.34 -6.15 19.88
C SER A 121 1.16 -5.94 20.10
N GLN A 122 1.90 -5.50 19.09
CA GLN A 122 3.33 -5.14 19.17
C GLN A 122 3.51 -3.64 18.94
#